data_AF-A0A7X9IRL3-F1
#
_entry.id   AF-A0A7X9IRL3-F1
#
_cell.length_a   1.000
_cell.length_b   1.000
_cell.length_c   1.000
_cell.angle_alpha   90.00
_cell.angle_beta   90.00
_cell.angle_gamma   90.00
#
_symmetry.space_group_name_H-M   'P 1'
#
loop_
_entity.id
_entity.type
_entity.pdbx_description
1 polymer ?
#
loop_
_entity_poly.entity_id
_entity_poly.type
_entity_poly.pdbx_seq_one_letter_code
_entity_poly.pdbx_strand_id
1 'polypeptide(L)'
;PQELKSKIEGLYACQQGVFLVKLDNNTIDLYNNGGYAKFVYYGENKFVPEDYNQYKEMKYYEPDKLVLIFNTNAKITAEKIDVKMNLSFKKYNLIISEGIYKSTDIYAYPSSFLIKKMGKFFLIESDDSKEYLIIPVSNNEVKVLCSANSLFYNKKILLDKDKIFIDSNEYKLKK
;
A
#
# COMPACT_ATOMS: atom_id res chain seq x y z
N PRO A 1 7.28 20.92 -14.98
CA PRO A 1 7.49 20.80 -13.51
C PRO A 1 6.18 20.81 -12.70
N GLN A 2 5.29 21.80 -12.87
CA GLN A 2 3.99 21.84 -12.15
C GLN A 2 2.92 20.89 -12.73
N GLU A 3 2.77 20.78 -14.06
CA GLU A 3 1.80 19.85 -14.67
C GLU A 3 2.13 18.36 -14.44
N LEU A 4 3.40 18.06 -14.18
CA LEU A 4 3.86 16.71 -13.83
C LEU A 4 3.53 16.38 -12.37
N LYS A 5 3.55 17.39 -11.49
CA LYS A 5 3.30 17.25 -10.05
C LYS A 5 1.94 16.64 -9.76
N SER A 6 0.87 17.22 -10.30
CA SER A 6 -0.49 16.70 -10.11
C SER A 6 -0.70 15.30 -10.71
N LYS A 7 0.11 14.92 -11.71
CA LYS A 7 0.03 13.62 -12.38
C LYS A 7 0.77 12.53 -11.60
N ILE A 8 1.92 12.84 -11.01
CA ILE A 8 2.80 11.86 -10.37
C ILE A 8 2.59 11.77 -8.86
N GLU A 9 2.21 12.87 -8.19
CA GLU A 9 1.98 12.81 -6.75
C GLU A 9 0.76 11.95 -6.43
N GLY A 10 0.91 11.04 -5.47
CA GLY A 10 -0.18 10.22 -5.00
C GLY A 10 0.26 8.92 -4.36
N LEU A 11 -0.75 8.11 -4.07
CA LEU A 11 -0.58 6.78 -3.53
C LEU A 11 -0.58 5.77 -4.68
N TYR A 12 0.44 4.92 -4.74
CA TYR A 12 0.57 3.86 -5.71
C TYR A 12 0.53 2.52 -4.99
N ALA A 13 -0.05 1.51 -5.61
CA ALA A 13 -0.02 0.16 -5.06
C ALA A 13 0.33 -0.89 -6.11
N CYS A 14 0.94 -1.95 -5.62
CA CYS A 14 1.24 -3.16 -6.37
C CYS A 14 1.15 -4.35 -5.41
N GLN A 15 1.43 -5.54 -5.92
CA GLN A 15 1.49 -6.74 -5.08
C GLN A 15 2.61 -6.69 -4.03
N GLN A 16 3.68 -5.94 -4.26
CA GLN A 16 4.81 -5.86 -3.34
C GLN A 16 4.61 -4.84 -2.21
N GLY A 17 3.55 -4.04 -2.27
CA GLY A 17 3.20 -3.07 -1.24
C GLY A 17 2.68 -1.76 -1.81
N VAL A 18 2.64 -0.76 -0.94
CA VAL A 18 2.11 0.57 -1.23
C VAL A 18 3.23 1.61 -1.19
N PHE A 19 3.23 2.51 -2.16
CA PHE A 19 4.21 3.59 -2.29
C PHE A 19 3.52 4.95 -2.20
N LEU A 20 4.02 5.83 -1.33
CA LEU A 20 3.64 7.23 -1.37
C LEU A 20 4.69 8.01 -2.16
N VAL A 21 4.23 8.72 -3.19
CA VAL A 21 5.07 9.53 -4.07
C VAL A 21 4.73 10.99 -3.88
N LYS A 22 5.72 11.80 -3.47
CA LYS A 22 5.61 13.26 -3.37
C LYS A 22 6.64 13.90 -4.29
N LEU A 23 6.30 15.00 -4.96
CA LEU A 23 7.18 15.72 -5.88
C LEU A 23 7.42 17.12 -5.33
N ASP A 24 8.65 17.41 -4.91
CA ASP A 24 9.10 18.75 -4.58
C ASP A 24 10.08 19.26 -5.62
N ASN A 25 9.68 20.27 -6.39
CA ASN A 25 10.39 20.79 -7.55
C ASN A 25 10.79 19.69 -8.57
N ASN A 26 12.06 19.30 -8.56
CA ASN A 26 12.63 18.28 -9.46
C ASN A 26 12.93 16.96 -8.72
N THR A 27 12.50 16.84 -7.47
CA THR A 27 12.84 15.74 -6.57
C THR A 27 11.59 14.97 -6.19
N ILE A 28 11.63 13.64 -6.31
CA ILE A 28 10.59 12.75 -5.82
C ILE A 28 11.04 12.07 -4.54
N ASP A 29 10.18 12.16 -3.53
CA ASP A 29 10.26 11.36 -2.32
C ASP A 29 9.35 10.14 -2.47
N LEU A 30 9.95 8.96 -2.34
CA LEU A 30 9.28 7.67 -2.34
C LEU A 30 9.30 7.10 -0.92
N TYR A 31 8.13 6.85 -0.35
CA TYR A 31 7.99 6.14 0.92
C TYR A 31 7.39 4.76 0.70
N ASN A 32 7.98 3.72 1.32
CA ASN A 32 7.54 2.33 1.21
C ASN A 32 7.89 1.56 2.49
N ASN A 33 6.90 0.99 3.18
CA ASN A 33 7.10 0.18 4.39
C ASN A 33 7.97 0.90 5.45
N GLY A 34 7.66 2.17 5.74
CA GLY A 34 8.47 3.04 6.60
C GLY A 34 9.84 3.45 6.05
N GLY A 35 10.30 2.85 4.94
CA GLY A 35 11.50 3.24 4.22
C GLY A 35 11.30 4.50 3.37
N TYR A 36 12.42 5.18 3.07
CA TYR A 36 12.45 6.43 2.32
C TYR A 36 13.55 6.36 1.26
N ALA A 37 13.24 6.82 0.05
CA ALA A 37 14.21 7.01 -1.02
C ALA A 37 13.88 8.28 -1.81
N LYS A 38 14.92 9.02 -2.19
CA LYS A 38 14.80 10.27 -2.91
C LYS A 38 15.37 10.14 -4.31
N PHE A 39 14.68 10.72 -5.30
CA PHE A 39 15.06 10.67 -6.70
C PHE A 39 15.05 12.06 -7.33
N VAL A 40 15.98 12.34 -8.24
CA VAL A 40 16.05 13.59 -9.00
C VAL A 40 15.63 13.34 -10.44
N TYR A 41 14.85 14.26 -11.00
CA TYR A 41 14.41 14.22 -12.38
C TYR A 41 15.58 14.29 -13.36
N TYR A 42 15.66 13.32 -14.26
CA TYR A 42 16.75 13.16 -15.21
C TYR A 42 16.31 13.35 -16.68
N GLY A 43 15.08 13.83 -16.91
CA GLY A 43 14.49 13.94 -18.25
C GLY A 43 13.68 12.70 -18.64
N GLU A 44 12.90 12.79 -19.74
CA GLU A 44 12.15 11.67 -20.33
C GLU A 44 11.28 10.88 -19.33
N ASN A 45 10.65 11.57 -18.37
CA ASN A 45 9.87 10.95 -17.27
C ASN A 45 10.65 9.95 -16.40
N LYS A 46 11.97 10.06 -16.38
CA LYS A 46 12.88 9.25 -15.58
C LYS A 46 13.41 10.04 -14.38
N PHE A 47 13.56 9.34 -13.27
CA PHE A 47 14.14 9.83 -12.05
C PHE A 47 15.22 8.85 -11.57
N VAL A 48 16.34 9.39 -11.10
CA VAL A 48 17.49 8.61 -10.60
C VAL A 48 17.69 8.90 -9.12
N PRO A 49 18.15 7.93 -8.31
CA PRO A 49 18.33 8.16 -6.88
C PRO A 49 19.35 9.28 -6.62
N GLU A 50 19.06 10.17 -5.66
CA GLU A 50 19.99 11.23 -5.22
C GLU A 50 21.18 10.61 -4.47
N ASP A 51 20.91 9.62 -3.62
CA ASP A 51 21.87 8.90 -2.80
C ASP A 51 21.90 7.40 -3.13
N TYR A 52 22.98 6.71 -2.79
CA TYR A 52 23.07 5.26 -2.95
C TYR A 52 21.96 4.56 -2.15
N ASN A 53 21.10 3.82 -2.86
CA ASN A 53 20.03 3.00 -2.28
C ASN A 53 19.75 1.77 -3.16
N GLN A 54 18.72 0.98 -2.85
CA GLN A 54 18.39 -0.26 -3.57
C GLN A 54 17.84 -0.05 -5.00
N TYR A 55 17.44 1.17 -5.33
CA TYR A 55 16.83 1.54 -6.59
C TYR A 55 17.89 2.03 -7.57
N LYS A 56 17.75 1.65 -8.83
CA LYS A 56 18.55 2.13 -9.96
C LYS A 56 17.91 3.35 -10.60
N GLU A 57 16.61 3.29 -10.84
CA GLU A 57 15.82 4.37 -11.43
C GLU A 57 14.33 4.15 -11.19
N MET A 58 13.58 5.23 -11.33
CA MET A 58 12.12 5.24 -11.34
C MET A 58 11.64 5.88 -12.64
N LYS A 59 10.64 5.28 -13.28
CA LYS A 59 10.07 5.75 -14.54
C LYS A 59 8.57 5.94 -14.44
N TYR A 60 8.09 7.04 -14.99
CA TYR A 60 6.68 7.29 -15.22
C TYR A 60 6.41 7.15 -16.73
N TYR A 61 5.66 6.14 -17.15
CA TYR A 61 5.59 5.76 -18.58
C TYR A 61 4.16 5.71 -19.14
N GLU A 62 3.14 5.65 -18.29
CA GLU A 62 1.74 5.78 -18.66
C GLU A 62 1.04 6.70 -17.64
N PRO A 63 -0.11 7.32 -17.99
CA PRO A 63 -0.95 7.97 -17.01
C PRO A 63 -1.17 7.02 -15.83
N ASP A 64 -0.86 7.46 -14.62
CA ASP A 64 -1.10 6.72 -13.39
C ASP A 64 -0.27 5.43 -13.19
N LYS A 65 0.80 5.20 -13.96
CA LYS A 65 1.72 4.05 -13.70
C LYS A 65 3.15 4.47 -13.44
N LEU A 66 3.74 3.80 -12.48
CA LEU A 66 5.11 4.00 -12.05
C LEU A 66 5.86 2.68 -12.07
N VAL A 67 7.07 2.69 -12.61
CA VAL A 67 7.99 1.54 -12.60
C VAL A 67 9.19 1.88 -11.74
N LEU A 68 9.41 1.07 -10.71
CA LEU A 68 10.65 1.06 -9.92
C LEU A 68 11.59 -0.01 -10.47
N ILE A 69 12.81 0.38 -10.77
CA ILE A 69 13.87 -0.51 -11.26
C ILE A 69 14.93 -0.58 -10.18
N PHE A 70 15.27 -1.79 -9.75
CA PHE A 70 16.25 -2.04 -8.71
C PHE A 70 17.67 -2.16 -9.29
N ASN A 71 18.69 -2.04 -8.44
CA ASN A 71 20.09 -2.27 -8.86
C ASN A 71 20.33 -3.68 -9.40
N THR A 72 19.51 -4.65 -8.98
CA THR A 72 19.48 -6.02 -9.51
C THR A 72 18.84 -6.14 -10.90
N ASN A 73 18.36 -5.03 -11.47
CA ASN A 73 17.53 -4.93 -12.67
C ASN A 73 16.13 -5.55 -12.56
N ALA A 74 15.73 -6.01 -11.36
CA ALA A 74 14.33 -6.33 -11.08
C ALA A 74 13.44 -5.09 -11.27
N LYS A 75 12.18 -5.30 -11.65
CA LYS A 75 11.21 -4.23 -11.90
C LYS A 75 9.92 -4.48 -11.15
N ILE A 76 9.36 -3.41 -10.59
CA ILE A 76 8.03 -3.40 -10.00
C ILE A 76 7.22 -2.32 -10.71
N THR A 77 6.04 -2.69 -11.20
CA THR A 77 5.05 -1.73 -11.70
C THR A 77 4.00 -1.50 -10.62
N ALA A 78 3.77 -0.24 -10.29
CA ALA A 78 2.75 0.19 -9.36
C ALA A 78 1.75 1.11 -10.07
N GLU A 79 0.48 0.95 -9.73
CA GLU A 79 -0.61 1.74 -10.29
C GLU A 79 -1.07 2.77 -9.26
N LYS A 80 -1.30 4.00 -9.72
CA LYS A 80 -1.81 5.08 -8.89
C LYS A 80 -3.22 4.71 -8.47
N ILE A 81 -3.47 4.79 -7.18
CA ILE A 81 -4.80 4.57 -6.64
C ILE A 81 -5.60 5.86 -6.88
N ASP A 82 -6.48 5.84 -7.86
CA ASP A 82 -7.32 6.99 -8.16
C ASP A 82 -8.22 7.31 -6.96
N VAL A 83 -8.28 8.59 -6.60
CA VAL A 83 -9.22 9.11 -5.61
C VAL A 83 -10.68 8.95 -6.09
N LYS A 84 -10.91 8.75 -7.39
CA LYS A 84 -12.22 8.40 -7.97
C LYS A 84 -12.46 6.89 -8.11
N MET A 85 -11.42 6.04 -8.08
CA MET A 85 -11.64 4.61 -7.90
C MET A 85 -12.41 4.46 -6.60
N ASN A 86 -13.63 3.95 -6.73
CA ASN A 86 -14.66 3.96 -5.70
C ASN A 86 -14.37 2.87 -4.65
N LEU A 87 -13.16 2.86 -4.10
CA LEU A 87 -12.73 2.14 -2.90
C LEU A 87 -13.35 2.77 -1.63
N SER A 88 -14.47 3.47 -1.77
CA SER A 88 -15.12 4.17 -0.68
C SER A 88 -15.74 3.13 0.23
N PHE A 89 -15.11 2.87 1.38
CA PHE A 89 -15.68 2.04 2.45
C PHE A 89 -17.10 2.50 2.82
N LYS A 90 -17.41 3.81 2.67
CA LYS A 90 -18.75 4.36 2.84
C LYS A 90 -19.77 3.79 1.84
N LYS A 91 -19.41 3.52 0.58
CA LYS A 91 -20.31 2.91 -0.41
C LYS A 91 -20.76 1.51 0.02
N TYR A 92 -19.88 0.80 0.70
CA TYR A 92 -20.10 -0.57 1.17
C TYR A 92 -20.60 -0.62 2.62
N ASN A 93 -20.87 0.54 3.26
CA ASN A 93 -21.17 0.62 4.70
C ASN A 93 -20.16 -0.12 5.59
N LEU A 94 -18.90 -0.24 5.14
CA LEU A 94 -17.85 -0.93 5.88
C LEU A 94 -17.30 -0.03 6.98
N ILE A 95 -17.22 -0.58 8.18
CA ILE A 95 -16.59 0.04 9.33
C ILE A 95 -15.30 -0.73 9.60
N ILE A 96 -14.18 -0.02 9.54
CA ILE A 96 -12.86 -0.53 9.90
C ILE A 96 -12.19 0.55 10.76
N SER A 97 -11.60 0.12 11.86
CA SER A 97 -10.94 1.03 12.82
C SER A 97 -9.44 0.93 12.67
N GLU A 98 -8.75 2.04 12.93
CA GLU A 98 -7.29 2.05 13.02
C GLU A 98 -6.85 1.44 14.35
N GLY A 99 -5.71 0.76 14.34
CA GLY A 99 -5.07 0.20 15.52
C GLY A 99 -4.64 -1.25 15.34
N ILE A 100 -4.14 -1.83 16.43
CA ILE A 100 -3.57 -3.19 16.43
C ILE A 100 -4.68 -4.18 16.71
N TYR A 101 -4.88 -5.10 15.78
CA TYR A 101 -5.78 -6.24 15.91
C TYR A 101 -4.99 -7.45 16.39
N LYS A 102 -5.49 -8.13 17.42
CA LYS A 102 -4.86 -9.34 17.98
C LYS A 102 -5.84 -10.49 17.99
N SER A 103 -5.37 -11.70 17.67
CA SER A 103 -6.15 -12.90 17.91
C SER A 103 -6.05 -13.34 19.37
N THR A 104 -7.11 -13.96 19.87
CA THR A 104 -7.08 -14.69 21.13
C THR A 104 -6.68 -16.16 20.93
N ASP A 105 -6.65 -16.64 19.69
CA ASP A 105 -6.17 -17.97 19.36
C ASP A 105 -4.64 -17.95 19.23
N ILE A 106 -3.98 -18.79 20.03
CA ILE A 106 -2.52 -18.91 20.05
C ILE A 106 -1.95 -19.55 18.78
N TYR A 107 -2.80 -20.23 18.00
CA TYR A 107 -2.43 -20.85 16.73
C TYR A 107 -2.77 -19.97 15.52
N ALA A 108 -3.41 -18.81 15.73
CA ALA A 108 -3.70 -17.89 14.65
C ALA A 108 -2.40 -17.29 14.09
N TYR A 109 -2.31 -17.31 12.76
CA TYR A 109 -1.24 -16.64 12.02
C TYR A 109 -1.86 -15.71 10.96
N PRO A 110 -1.53 -14.41 10.96
CA PRO A 110 -0.61 -13.73 11.88
C PRO A 110 -1.18 -13.66 13.30
N SER A 111 -0.34 -13.50 14.33
CA SER A 111 -0.84 -13.37 15.72
C SER A 111 -1.48 -11.99 15.97
N SER A 112 -0.97 -10.97 15.28
CA SER A 112 -1.49 -9.62 15.25
C SER A 112 -1.17 -8.91 13.95
N PHE A 113 -1.89 -7.83 13.68
CA PHE A 113 -1.61 -6.92 12.58
C PHE A 113 -2.09 -5.51 12.93
N LEU A 114 -1.51 -4.51 12.28
CA LEU A 114 -1.88 -3.10 12.40
C LEU A 114 -2.75 -2.71 11.20
N ILE A 115 -3.86 -2.02 11.47
CA ILE A 115 -4.56 -1.26 10.45
C ILE A 115 -4.29 0.22 10.68
N LYS A 116 -3.91 0.92 9.61
CA LYS A 116 -3.69 2.37 9.62
C LYS A 116 -4.38 3.03 8.44
N LYS A 117 -4.73 4.29 8.61
CA LYS A 117 -5.33 5.08 7.55
C LYS A 117 -4.29 6.00 6.91
N MET A 118 -4.29 6.02 5.58
CA MET A 118 -3.54 7.00 4.81
C MET A 118 -4.49 7.73 3.86
N GLY A 119 -4.79 8.98 4.19
CA GLY A 119 -5.82 9.75 3.52
C GLY A 119 -7.18 9.09 3.68
N LYS A 120 -7.76 8.59 2.58
CA LYS A 120 -9.06 7.88 2.58
C LYS A 120 -8.92 6.35 2.49
N PHE A 121 -7.70 5.83 2.44
CA PHE A 121 -7.41 4.42 2.25
C PHE A 121 -7.00 3.78 3.57
N PHE A 122 -7.25 2.48 3.68
CA PHE A 122 -6.78 1.68 4.81
C PHE A 122 -5.67 0.76 4.33
N LEU A 123 -4.64 0.67 5.15
CA LEU A 123 -3.52 -0.24 4.98
C LEU A 123 -3.53 -1.27 6.09
N ILE A 124 -3.06 -2.48 5.75
CA ILE A 124 -2.79 -3.54 6.71
C ILE A 124 -1.28 -3.81 6.72
N GLU A 125 -0.73 -3.93 7.92
CA GLU A 125 0.67 -4.23 8.16
C GLU A 125 0.77 -5.36 9.16
N SER A 126 1.53 -6.40 8.83
CA SER A 126 1.76 -7.57 9.69
C SER A 126 3.18 -7.59 10.23
N ASP A 127 3.52 -8.66 10.96
CA ASP A 127 4.84 -8.87 11.56
C ASP A 127 6.00 -8.85 10.53
N ASP A 128 5.71 -9.01 9.23
CA ASP A 128 6.69 -8.85 8.14
C ASP A 128 7.02 -7.38 7.81
N SER A 129 6.42 -6.42 8.53
CA SER A 129 6.60 -4.97 8.40
C SER A 129 6.30 -4.44 6.99
N LYS A 130 5.49 -5.16 6.21
CA LYS A 130 5.05 -4.73 4.89
C LYS A 130 3.64 -4.16 4.96
N GLU A 131 3.46 -3.05 4.27
CA GLU A 131 2.20 -2.36 4.15
C GLU A 131 1.49 -2.74 2.86
N TYR A 132 0.25 -3.20 3.01
CA TYR A 132 -0.59 -3.61 1.90
C TYR A 132 -1.90 -2.84 1.87
N LEU A 133 -2.42 -2.59 0.68
CA LEU A 133 -3.67 -1.88 0.50
C LEU A 133 -4.87 -2.78 0.79
N ILE A 134 -5.78 -2.31 1.63
CA ILE A 134 -7.09 -2.94 1.84
C ILE A 134 -8.09 -2.41 0.81
N ILE A 135 -8.72 -3.33 0.08
CA ILE A 135 -9.68 -3.06 -1.00
C ILE A 135 -11.05 -3.62 -0.58
N PRO A 136 -12.11 -2.80 -0.55
CA PRO A 136 -13.45 -3.29 -0.28
C PRO A 136 -13.97 -4.15 -1.44
N VAL A 137 -14.58 -5.29 -1.11
CA VAL A 137 -15.18 -6.23 -2.08
C VAL A 137 -16.70 -6.22 -1.99
N SER A 138 -17.23 -6.28 -0.76
CA SER A 138 -18.67 -6.30 -0.47
C SER A 138 -18.95 -5.56 0.83
N ASN A 139 -20.20 -5.58 1.31
CA ASN A 139 -20.63 -4.87 2.52
C ASN A 139 -20.03 -5.38 3.83
N ASN A 140 -19.30 -6.51 3.80
CA ASN A 140 -18.62 -7.07 4.95
C ASN A 140 -17.30 -7.75 4.58
N GLU A 141 -16.82 -7.63 3.34
CA GLU A 141 -15.62 -8.32 2.86
C GLU A 141 -14.62 -7.33 2.27
N VAL A 142 -13.35 -7.56 2.60
CA VAL A 142 -12.21 -6.85 2.03
C VAL A 142 -11.17 -7.84 1.49
N LYS A 143 -10.36 -7.37 0.56
CA LYS A 143 -9.16 -8.06 0.07
C LYS A 143 -7.93 -7.21 0.31
N VAL A 144 -6.78 -7.86 0.33
CA VAL A 144 -5.49 -7.21 0.48
C VAL A 144 -4.72 -7.33 -0.82
N LEU A 145 -4.34 -6.19 -1.41
CA LEU A 145 -3.47 -6.20 -2.59
C LEU A 145 -2.03 -6.51 -2.15
N CYS A 146 -1.64 -7.77 -2.32
CA CYS A 146 -0.35 -8.29 -1.88
C CYS A 146 0.17 -9.38 -2.82
N SER A 147 1.43 -9.78 -2.64
CA SER A 147 2.10 -10.80 -3.44
C SER A 147 1.81 -12.19 -2.90
N ALA A 148 2.06 -13.22 -3.71
CA ALA A 148 1.83 -14.62 -3.33
C ALA A 148 2.56 -15.06 -2.05
N ASN A 149 3.62 -14.36 -1.66
CA ASN A 149 4.41 -14.66 -0.47
C ASN A 149 3.92 -13.91 0.79
N SER A 150 2.91 -13.05 0.67
CA SER A 150 2.30 -12.38 1.82
C SER A 150 1.40 -13.33 2.59
N LEU A 151 1.37 -13.21 3.91
CA LEU A 151 0.44 -13.94 4.77
C LEU A 151 -1.03 -13.56 4.55
N PHE A 152 -1.30 -12.42 3.91
CA PHE A 152 -2.65 -11.99 3.51
C PHE A 152 -3.06 -12.48 2.12
N TYR A 153 -2.15 -13.16 1.40
CA TYR A 153 -2.43 -13.61 0.05
C TYR A 153 -3.57 -14.63 0.01
N ASN A 154 -4.56 -14.37 -0.86
CA ASN A 154 -5.78 -15.17 -1.01
C ASN A 154 -6.55 -15.42 0.29
N LYS A 155 -6.32 -14.62 1.33
CA LYS A 155 -7.09 -14.71 2.58
C LYS A 155 -8.48 -14.12 2.40
N LYS A 156 -9.46 -14.77 3.03
CA LYS A 156 -10.81 -14.21 3.13
C LYS A 156 -10.87 -13.31 4.36
N ILE A 157 -11.06 -12.01 4.16
CA ILE A 157 -11.11 -11.05 5.27
C ILE A 157 -12.53 -10.48 5.40
N LEU A 158 -13.18 -10.78 6.51
CA LEU A 158 -14.51 -10.28 6.83
C LEU A 158 -14.44 -9.24 7.95
N LEU A 159 -15.24 -8.18 7.81
CA LEU A 159 -15.37 -7.10 8.79
C LEU A 159 -16.71 -7.24 9.52
N ASP A 160 -16.67 -7.22 10.85
CA ASP A 160 -17.85 -7.17 11.72
C ASP A 160 -17.60 -6.22 12.88
N LYS A 161 -18.14 -5.00 12.78
CA LYS A 161 -18.01 -3.95 13.81
C LYS A 161 -16.54 -3.69 14.20
N ASP A 162 -16.14 -4.11 15.39
CA ASP A 162 -14.81 -3.96 15.99
C ASP A 162 -13.93 -5.22 15.82
N LYS A 163 -14.41 -6.20 15.05
CA LYS A 163 -13.76 -7.47 14.79
C LYS A 163 -13.41 -7.63 13.32
N ILE A 164 -12.32 -8.34 13.09
CA ILE A 164 -11.90 -8.77 11.77
C ILE A 164 -11.72 -10.28 11.81
N PHE A 165 -12.26 -10.97 10.82
CA PHE A 165 -12.05 -12.39 10.64
C PHE A 165 -11.14 -12.60 9.45
N ILE A 166 -10.03 -13.31 9.64
CA ILE A 166 -9.15 -13.76 8.55
C ILE A 166 -9.28 -15.27 8.47
N ASP A 167 -9.85 -15.74 7.35
CA ASP A 167 -10.35 -17.10 7.17
C ASP A 167 -11.34 -17.48 8.28
N SER A 168 -10.87 -18.22 9.30
CA SER A 168 -11.67 -18.65 10.46
C SER A 168 -11.23 -18.00 11.78
N ASN A 169 -10.16 -17.21 11.77
CA ASN A 169 -9.57 -16.64 12.98
C ASN A 169 -10.17 -15.27 13.29
N GLU A 170 -10.66 -15.08 14.51
CA GLU A 170 -11.16 -13.80 15.01
C GLU A 170 -10.01 -12.93 15.53
N TYR A 171 -10.03 -11.65 15.17
CA TYR A 171 -9.12 -10.63 15.65
C TYR A 171 -9.92 -9.45 16.21
N LYS A 172 -9.50 -8.97 17.38
CA LYS A 172 -10.13 -7.82 18.06
C LYS A 172 -9.17 -6.65 18.12
N LEU A 173 -9.73 -5.45 17.99
CA LEU A 173 -8.98 -4.22 18.22
C LEU A 173 -8.49 -4.17 19.67
N LYS A 174 -7.18 -4.09 19.86
CA LYS A 174 -6.58 -3.89 21.17
C LYS A 174 -6.76 -2.43 21.57
N LYS A 175 -7.57 -2.19 22.58
CA LYS A 175 -7.71 -0.89 23.25
C LYS A 175 -6.48 -0.56 24.08
#